data_AF-A0A564YMA7-F1
#
_entry.id   AF-A0A564YMA7-F1
#
_cell.length_a   1.000
_cell.length_b   1.000
_cell.length_c   1.000
_cell.angle_alpha   90.00
_cell.angle_beta   90.00
_cell.angle_gamma   90.00
#
_symmetry.space_group_name_H-M   'P 1'
#
loop_
_entity.id
_entity.type
_entity.pdbx_description
1 polymer ?
#
loop_
_entity_poly.entity_id
_entity_poly.type
_entity_poly.pdbx_seq_one_letter_code
_entity_poly.pdbx_strand_id
1 'polypeptide(L)'
;ANNVVHFQLSRFPHEVVNAAVEYAYGGIENISPEVALRLYLLGHNLRNKALVDGCTNFLCARIEETNVSEIWSAANTTKNEVLIGACAPLVAMNWEMFRTSRLFHVTTEVKGMMVLLECPRMSQKSAKSKVKALLDWRNASRDDEVQTARTTAFRDMVSLLGIQDTPDLINDL
;
A
#
# COMPACT_ATOMS: atom_id res chain seq x y z
N ALA A 1 22.10 -41.86 8.64
CA ALA A 1 21.51 -41.53 7.33
C ALA A 1 20.70 -40.25 7.52
N ASN A 2 21.18 -39.11 6.99
CA ASN A 2 20.41 -37.87 7.01
C ASN A 2 19.37 -37.95 5.89
N ASN A 3 18.12 -38.24 6.27
CA ASN A 3 16.99 -38.15 5.34
C ASN A 3 16.72 -36.66 5.08
N VAL A 4 17.40 -36.11 4.09
CA VAL A 4 17.05 -34.80 3.53
C VAL A 4 15.77 -35.01 2.72
N VAL A 5 14.65 -34.56 3.29
CA VAL A 5 13.37 -34.54 2.58
C VAL A 5 13.37 -33.32 1.67
N HIS A 6 13.46 -33.53 0.36
CA HIS A 6 13.29 -32.48 -0.63
C HIS A 6 11.80 -32.16 -0.78
N PHE A 7 11.36 -31.04 -0.20
CA PHE A 7 10.01 -30.53 -0.38
C PHE A 7 9.99 -29.50 -1.51
N GLN A 8 9.27 -29.81 -2.59
CA GLN A 8 9.21 -28.94 -3.77
C GLN A 8 7.96 -28.05 -3.69
N LEU A 9 8.13 -26.83 -3.17
CA LEU A 9 7.06 -25.81 -3.12
C LEU A 9 6.97 -25.06 -4.46
N SER A 10 6.65 -25.77 -5.53
CA SER A 10 6.62 -25.25 -6.91
C SER A 10 5.64 -24.09 -7.15
N ARG A 11 4.71 -23.86 -6.22
CA ARG A 11 3.72 -22.77 -6.28
C ARG A 11 4.27 -21.43 -5.78
N PHE A 12 5.40 -21.41 -5.07
CA PHE A 12 5.96 -20.20 -4.48
C PHE A 12 7.33 -19.91 -5.09
N PRO A 13 7.64 -18.64 -5.43
CA PRO A 13 8.97 -18.25 -5.87
C PRO A 13 10.03 -18.68 -4.85
N HIS A 14 11.23 -19.02 -5.33
CA HIS A 14 12.34 -19.44 -4.47
C HIS A 14 12.61 -18.43 -3.34
N GLU A 15 12.49 -17.15 -3.66
CA GLU A 15 12.60 -16.02 -2.73
C GLU A 15 11.64 -16.09 -1.54
N VAL A 16 10.40 -16.54 -1.77
CA VAL A 16 9.37 -16.69 -0.74
C VAL A 16 9.66 -17.89 0.16
N VAL A 17 10.20 -18.96 -0.42
CA VAL A 17 10.63 -20.15 0.32
C VAL A 17 11.84 -19.84 1.20
N ASN A 18 12.84 -19.14 0.67
CA ASN A 18 14.01 -18.71 1.45
C ASN A 18 13.61 -17.78 2.61
N ALA A 19 12.69 -16.84 2.37
CA ALA A 19 12.16 -15.97 3.41
C ALA A 19 11.53 -16.77 4.58
N ALA A 20 10.75 -17.81 4.26
CA ALA A 20 10.16 -18.69 5.27
C ALA A 20 11.21 -19.49 6.05
N VAL A 21 12.29 -19.92 5.39
CA VAL A 21 13.42 -20.60 6.04
C VAL A 21 14.17 -19.63 6.96
N GLU A 22 14.51 -18.42 6.48
CA GLU A 22 15.19 -17.39 7.29
C GLU A 22 14.37 -17.03 8.53
N TYR A 23 13.05 -16.88 8.40
CA TYR A 23 12.16 -16.69 9.54
C TYR A 23 12.19 -17.87 10.51
N ALA A 24 12.10 -19.11 10.02
CA ALA A 24 12.05 -20.31 10.86
C ALA A 24 13.32 -20.52 11.69
N TYR A 25 14.48 -20.12 11.18
CA TYR A 25 15.77 -20.30 11.85
C TYR A 25 16.27 -19.04 12.59
N GLY A 26 15.92 -17.84 12.12
CA GLY A 26 16.42 -16.58 12.65
C GLY A 26 15.41 -15.73 13.44
N GLY A 27 14.12 -16.06 13.37
CA GLY A 27 13.07 -15.19 13.90
C GLY A 27 12.90 -13.89 13.09
N ILE A 28 11.78 -13.20 13.28
CA ILE A 28 11.42 -12.04 12.44
C ILE A 28 12.33 -10.83 12.63
N GLU A 29 13.05 -10.74 13.75
CA GLU A 29 13.91 -9.59 14.05
C GLU A 29 15.19 -9.55 13.23
N ASN A 30 15.60 -10.68 12.65
CA ASN A 30 16.89 -10.85 11.95
C ASN A 30 16.77 -10.86 10.42
N ILE A 31 15.58 -10.62 9.87
CA ILE A 31 15.35 -10.60 8.42
C ILE A 31 15.23 -9.16 7.89
N SER A 32 15.47 -8.96 6.59
CA SER A 32 15.32 -7.64 5.98
C SER A 32 13.84 -7.23 5.83
N PRO A 33 13.52 -5.92 5.73
CA PRO A 33 12.15 -5.46 5.44
C PRO A 33 11.56 -6.04 4.15
N GLU A 34 12.37 -6.26 3.12
CA GLU A 34 11.95 -6.90 1.86
C GLU A 34 11.49 -8.35 2.10
N VAL A 35 12.29 -9.12 2.84
CA VAL A 35 11.97 -10.51 3.21
C VAL A 35 10.70 -10.53 4.07
N ALA A 36 10.57 -9.61 5.02
CA ALA A 36 9.37 -9.48 5.84
C ALA A 36 8.11 -9.13 5.02
N LEU A 37 8.23 -8.29 3.98
CA LEU A 37 7.13 -7.95 3.08
C LEU A 37 6.69 -9.16 2.23
N ARG A 38 7.64 -9.98 1.78
CA ARG A 38 7.32 -11.24 1.07
C ARG A 38 6.63 -12.24 1.99
N LEU A 39 7.10 -12.38 3.23
CA LEU A 39 6.45 -13.21 4.24
C LEU A 39 5.05 -12.70 4.61
N TYR A 40 4.89 -11.38 4.69
CA TYR A 40 3.60 -10.75 4.90
C TYR A 40 2.58 -11.17 3.82
N LEU A 41 2.96 -11.04 2.54
CA LEU A 41 2.12 -11.42 1.41
C LEU A 41 1.85 -12.93 1.39
N LEU A 42 2.85 -13.75 1.71
CA LEU A 42 2.68 -15.20 1.87
C LEU A 42 1.68 -15.52 2.98
N GLY A 43 1.84 -14.90 4.15
CA GLY A 43 0.96 -15.07 5.30
C GLY A 43 -0.49 -14.69 4.95
N HIS A 44 -0.68 -13.59 4.23
CA HIS A 44 -1.99 -13.17 3.75
C HIS A 44 -2.62 -14.22 2.83
N ASN A 45 -1.87 -14.70 1.81
CA ASN A 45 -2.34 -15.72 0.87
C ASN A 45 -2.68 -17.05 1.55
N LEU A 46 -1.91 -17.43 2.58
CA LEU A 46 -2.13 -18.63 3.39
C LEU A 46 -3.20 -18.43 4.47
N ARG A 47 -3.75 -17.22 4.63
CA ARG A 47 -4.65 -16.83 5.72
C ARG A 47 -4.05 -17.10 7.11
N ASN A 48 -2.73 -17.01 7.22
CA ASN A 48 -2.01 -17.16 8.48
C ASN A 48 -1.96 -15.82 9.22
N LYS A 49 -2.94 -15.60 10.09
CA LYS A 49 -3.06 -14.36 10.85
C LYS A 49 -1.82 -14.04 11.70
N ALA A 50 -1.26 -15.03 12.41
CA ALA A 50 -0.11 -14.80 13.28
C ALA A 50 1.11 -14.29 12.50
N LEU A 51 1.35 -14.85 11.30
CA LEU A 51 2.42 -14.39 10.41
C LEU A 51 2.15 -12.99 9.87
N VAL A 52 0.91 -12.71 9.45
CA VAL A 52 0.49 -11.37 8.99
C VAL A 52 0.68 -10.32 10.08
N ASP A 53 0.24 -10.60 11.30
CA ASP A 53 0.33 -9.68 12.44
C ASP A 53 1.80 -9.45 12.83
N GLY A 54 2.61 -10.52 12.86
CA GLY A 54 4.06 -10.43 13.12
C GLY A 54 4.78 -9.56 12.09
N CYS A 55 4.58 -9.82 10.80
CA CYS A 55 5.19 -9.03 9.73
C CYS A 55 4.67 -7.59 9.71
N THR A 56 3.39 -7.36 10.00
CA THR A 56 2.81 -6.01 10.10
C THR A 56 3.56 -5.19 11.15
N ASN A 57 3.70 -5.72 12.37
CA ASN A 57 4.41 -5.04 13.46
C ASN A 57 5.88 -4.77 13.10
N PHE A 58 6.55 -5.76 12.50
CA PHE A 58 7.94 -5.62 12.08
C PHE A 58 8.13 -4.53 11.02
N LEU A 59 7.27 -4.52 10.00
CA LEU A 59 7.31 -3.54 8.91
C LEU A 59 6.98 -2.13 9.41
N CYS A 60 5.95 -1.97 10.26
CA CYS A 60 5.59 -0.68 10.84
C CYS A 60 6.79 0.04 11.49
N ALA A 61 7.68 -0.71 12.16
CA ALA A 61 8.86 -0.16 12.80
C ALA A 61 10.01 0.22 11.83
N ARG A 62 9.91 -0.15 10.55
CA ARG A 62 10.99 -0.07 9.54
C ARG A 62 10.52 0.52 8.20
N ILE A 63 9.44 1.30 8.21
CA ILE A 63 8.99 2.05 7.04
C ILE A 63 9.97 3.20 6.77
N GLU A 64 10.52 3.22 5.57
CA GLU A 64 11.52 4.18 5.11
C GLU A 64 11.21 4.63 3.67
N GLU A 65 11.85 5.70 3.20
CA GLU A 65 11.57 6.25 1.86
C GLU A 65 11.84 5.25 0.74
N THR A 66 12.82 4.37 0.94
CA THR A 66 13.24 3.35 -0.03
C THR A 66 12.23 2.22 -0.20
N ASN A 67 11.39 1.94 0.81
CA ASN A 67 10.50 0.78 0.83
C ASN A 67 9.00 1.11 0.92
N VAL A 68 8.64 2.35 1.27
CA VAL A 68 7.25 2.75 1.53
C VAL A 68 6.32 2.55 0.34
N SER A 69 6.83 2.67 -0.89
CA SER A 69 6.01 2.44 -2.10
C SER A 69 5.49 1.00 -2.18
N GLU A 70 6.37 0.03 -1.90
CA GLU A 70 6.04 -1.39 -1.95
C GLU A 70 5.15 -1.80 -0.77
N ILE A 71 5.47 -1.31 0.44
CA ILE A 71 4.69 -1.57 1.65
C ILE A 71 3.29 -0.97 1.51
N TRP A 72 3.16 0.28 1.04
CA TRP A 72 1.86 0.92 0.78
C TRP A 72 1.02 0.11 -0.21
N SER A 73 1.63 -0.32 -1.31
CA SER A 73 0.96 -1.11 -2.34
C SER A 73 0.45 -2.45 -1.81
N ALA A 74 1.29 -3.17 -1.05
CA ALA A 74 0.92 -4.43 -0.42
C ALA A 74 -0.18 -4.23 0.63
N ALA A 75 -0.06 -3.21 1.47
CA ALA A 75 -1.02 -2.89 2.52
C ALA A 75 -2.42 -2.61 1.94
N ASN A 76 -2.49 -1.83 0.85
CA ASN A 76 -3.76 -1.56 0.18
C ASN A 76 -4.35 -2.80 -0.49
N THR A 77 -3.54 -3.55 -1.24
CA THR A 77 -3.98 -4.79 -1.92
C THR A 77 -4.56 -5.81 -0.93
N THR A 78 -3.95 -5.89 0.25
CA THR A 78 -4.36 -6.81 1.33
C THR A 78 -5.35 -6.21 2.33
N LYS A 79 -5.74 -4.94 2.13
CA LYS A 79 -6.65 -4.15 2.99
C LYS A 79 -6.22 -4.10 4.46
N ASN A 80 -4.91 -4.02 4.71
CA ASN A 80 -4.35 -3.92 6.05
C ASN A 80 -4.29 -2.47 6.52
N GLU A 81 -5.28 -2.07 7.31
CA GLU A 81 -5.44 -0.69 7.78
C GLU A 81 -4.28 -0.21 8.67
N VAL A 82 -3.63 -1.12 9.41
CA VAL A 82 -2.50 -0.78 10.28
C VAL A 82 -1.31 -0.33 9.44
N LEU A 83 -0.94 -1.11 8.42
CA LEU A 83 0.16 -0.74 7.51
C LEU A 83 -0.19 0.49 6.68
N ILE A 84 -1.43 0.61 6.20
CA ILE A 84 -1.89 1.81 5.47
C ILE A 84 -1.67 3.06 6.33
N GLY A 85 -2.14 3.03 7.59
CA GLY A 85 -1.97 4.14 8.52
C GLY A 85 -0.51 4.47 8.81
N ALA A 86 0.32 3.44 9.00
CA ALA A 86 1.74 3.62 9.27
C ALA A 86 2.51 4.23 8.06
N CYS A 87 2.14 3.88 6.83
CA CYS A 87 2.77 4.41 5.63
C CYS A 87 2.29 5.83 5.28
N ALA A 88 1.05 6.20 5.61
CA ALA A 88 0.42 7.44 5.15
C ALA A 88 1.25 8.72 5.40
N PRO A 89 1.89 8.94 6.57
CA PRO A 89 2.71 10.13 6.79
C PRO A 89 3.89 10.25 5.85
N LEU A 90 4.49 9.13 5.43
CA LEU A 90 5.67 9.12 4.57
C LEU A 90 5.29 9.22 3.09
N VAL A 91 4.17 8.61 2.69
CA VAL A 91 3.54 8.83 1.38
C VAL A 91 3.17 10.31 1.20
N ALA A 92 2.58 10.93 2.22
CA ALA A 92 2.23 12.34 2.19
C ALA A 92 3.46 13.26 2.11
N MET A 93 4.57 12.93 2.80
CA MET A 93 5.81 13.71 2.65
C MET A 93 6.34 13.63 1.21
N ASN A 94 6.32 12.45 0.62
CA ASN A 94 6.80 12.16 -0.73
C ASN A 94 5.74 12.32 -1.84
N TRP A 95 4.72 13.15 -1.59
CA TRP A 95 3.54 13.27 -2.44
C TRP A 95 3.84 13.49 -3.93
N GLU A 96 4.85 14.29 -4.28
CA GLU A 96 5.19 14.58 -5.67
C GLU A 96 5.59 13.33 -6.47
N MET A 97 6.25 12.38 -5.80
CA MET A 97 6.59 11.09 -6.38
C MET A 97 5.35 10.20 -6.50
N PHE A 98 4.53 10.13 -5.45
CA PHE A 98 3.38 9.23 -5.39
C PHE A 98 2.23 9.65 -6.33
N ARG A 99 1.95 10.95 -6.45
CA ARG A 99 0.86 11.46 -7.30
C ARG A 99 1.05 11.23 -8.79
N THR A 100 2.25 10.85 -9.21
CA THR A 100 2.56 10.48 -10.61
C THR A 100 2.81 8.98 -10.77
N SER A 101 2.82 8.22 -9.66
CA SER A 101 3.12 6.79 -9.67
C SER A 101 1.91 5.98 -10.14
N ARG A 102 2.10 5.27 -11.26
CA ARG A 102 1.10 4.31 -11.75
C ARG A 102 0.82 3.21 -10.73
N LEU A 103 1.85 2.69 -10.05
CA LEU A 103 1.70 1.66 -9.05
C LEU A 103 0.77 2.13 -7.93
N PHE A 104 1.02 3.33 -7.41
CA PHE A 104 0.18 3.97 -6.39
C PHE A 104 -1.28 4.08 -6.85
N HIS A 105 -1.53 4.58 -8.06
CA HIS A 105 -2.89 4.71 -8.56
C HIS A 105 -3.60 3.37 -8.74
N VAL A 106 -2.90 2.33 -9.20
CA VAL A 106 -3.52 1.02 -9.42
C VAL A 106 -3.83 0.35 -8.09
N THR A 107 -2.91 0.35 -7.13
CA THR A 107 -3.03 -0.49 -5.93
C THR A 107 -3.67 0.18 -4.74
N THR A 108 -3.75 1.53 -4.71
CA THR A 108 -4.40 2.23 -3.60
C THR A 108 -5.91 1.96 -3.59
N GLU A 109 -6.40 1.45 -2.47
CA GLU A 109 -7.82 1.20 -2.25
C GLU A 109 -8.52 2.46 -1.73
N VAL A 110 -9.85 2.49 -1.80
CA VAL A 110 -10.67 3.61 -1.31
C VAL A 110 -10.27 3.98 0.12
N LYS A 111 -10.18 2.99 1.01
CA LYS A 111 -9.81 3.20 2.42
C LYS A 111 -8.41 3.81 2.55
N GLY A 112 -7.44 3.35 1.76
CA GLY A 112 -6.09 3.90 1.79
C GLY A 112 -6.04 5.34 1.28
N MET A 113 -6.78 5.65 0.24
CA MET A 113 -6.90 7.04 -0.24
C MET A 113 -7.54 7.94 0.82
N MET A 114 -8.59 7.48 1.53
CA MET A 114 -9.20 8.23 2.63
C MET A 114 -8.17 8.52 3.74
N VAL A 115 -7.49 7.48 4.24
CA VAL A 115 -6.48 7.61 5.30
C VAL A 115 -5.36 8.56 4.87
N LEU A 116 -4.95 8.52 3.60
CA LEU A 116 -3.95 9.44 3.09
C LEU A 116 -4.47 10.89 3.13
N LEU A 117 -5.67 11.15 2.61
CA LEU A 117 -6.24 12.50 2.57
C LEU A 117 -6.49 13.09 3.97
N GLU A 118 -6.85 12.24 4.94
CA GLU A 118 -7.01 12.60 6.35
C GLU A 118 -5.67 12.80 7.08
N CYS A 119 -4.55 12.37 6.49
CA CYS A 119 -3.23 12.58 7.07
C CYS A 119 -2.96 14.08 7.24
N PRO A 120 -2.61 14.58 8.44
CA PRO A 120 -2.37 16.00 8.66
C PRO A 120 -1.33 16.61 7.72
N ARG A 121 -0.37 15.81 7.23
CA ARG A 121 0.65 16.25 6.26
C ARG A 121 0.09 16.60 4.88
N MET A 122 -1.09 16.08 4.52
CA MET A 122 -1.77 16.42 3.26
C MET A 122 -2.40 17.81 3.26
N SER A 123 -2.55 18.45 4.43
CA SER A 123 -2.94 19.86 4.53
C SER A 123 -1.95 20.80 3.83
N GLN A 124 -0.67 20.42 3.78
CA GLN A 124 0.39 21.20 3.15
C GLN A 124 0.41 21.06 1.62
N LYS A 125 -0.37 20.15 1.04
CA LYS A 125 -0.40 19.89 -0.40
C LYS A 125 -1.53 20.67 -1.06
N SER A 126 -1.26 21.21 -2.25
CA SER A 126 -2.23 22.03 -2.99
C SER A 126 -3.49 21.23 -3.35
N ALA A 127 -4.65 21.89 -3.29
CA ALA A 127 -5.92 21.31 -3.71
C ALA A 127 -5.86 20.76 -5.14
N LYS A 128 -5.29 21.53 -6.08
CA LYS A 128 -5.10 21.13 -7.48
C LYS A 128 -4.34 19.80 -7.61
N SER A 129 -3.23 19.64 -6.87
CA SER A 129 -2.43 18.39 -6.93
C SER A 129 -3.20 17.18 -6.40
N LYS A 130 -3.99 17.36 -5.34
CA LYS A 130 -4.82 16.32 -4.73
C LYS A 130 -5.94 15.87 -5.67
N VAL A 131 -6.68 16.82 -6.25
CA VAL A 131 -7.76 16.50 -7.20
C VAL A 131 -7.22 15.79 -8.44
N LYS A 132 -6.09 16.27 -9.00
CA LYS A 132 -5.48 15.60 -10.16
C LYS A 132 -5.10 14.15 -9.86
N ALA A 133 -4.45 13.90 -8.72
CA ALA A 133 -4.10 12.54 -8.31
C ALA A 133 -5.34 11.66 -8.06
N LEU A 134 -6.42 12.23 -7.50
CA LEU A 134 -7.67 11.51 -7.31
C LEU A 134 -8.34 11.14 -8.64
N LEU A 135 -8.26 12.00 -9.65
CA LEU A 135 -8.74 11.70 -11.00
C LEU A 135 -7.93 10.57 -11.65
N ASP A 136 -6.61 10.65 -11.57
CA ASP A 136 -5.71 9.62 -12.10
C ASP A 136 -5.94 8.27 -11.39
N TRP A 137 -6.08 8.29 -10.06
CA TRP A 137 -6.43 7.12 -9.25
C TRP A 137 -7.78 6.51 -9.61
N ARG A 138 -8.83 7.34 -9.77
CA ARG A 138 -10.17 6.89 -10.16
C ARG A 138 -10.13 6.16 -11.51
N ASN A 139 -9.34 6.67 -12.45
CA ASN A 139 -9.26 6.16 -13.82
C ASN A 139 -8.23 5.01 -13.98
N ALA A 140 -7.46 4.66 -12.94
CA ALA A 140 -6.39 3.67 -13.06
C ALA A 140 -6.86 2.21 -13.04
N SER A 141 -8.06 1.94 -12.50
CA SER A 141 -8.64 0.59 -12.53
C SER A 141 -9.29 0.31 -13.89
N ARG A 142 -9.12 -0.91 -14.39
CA ARG A 142 -9.85 -1.46 -15.56
C ARG A 142 -11.02 -2.35 -15.16
N ASP A 143 -11.17 -2.60 -13.86
CA ASP A 143 -12.29 -3.35 -13.30
C ASP A 143 -13.44 -2.38 -13.06
N ASP A 144 -14.59 -2.66 -13.66
CA ASP A 144 -15.78 -1.79 -13.65
C ASP A 144 -16.38 -1.63 -12.25
N GLU A 145 -16.34 -2.68 -11.42
CA GLU A 145 -16.84 -2.62 -10.04
C GLU A 145 -15.93 -1.73 -9.19
N VAL A 146 -14.61 -1.92 -9.30
CA VAL A 146 -13.62 -1.08 -8.62
C VAL A 146 -13.72 0.36 -9.11
N GLN A 147 -13.88 0.58 -10.42
CA GLN A 147 -14.02 1.92 -10.99
C GLN A 147 -15.28 2.64 -10.48
N THR A 148 -16.39 1.91 -10.34
CA THR A 148 -17.65 2.43 -9.79
C THR A 148 -17.49 2.81 -8.32
N ALA A 149 -16.86 1.95 -7.51
CA ALA A 149 -16.56 2.23 -6.11
C ALA A 149 -15.65 3.46 -5.96
N ARG A 150 -14.58 3.55 -6.76
CA ARG A 150 -13.68 4.71 -6.76
C ARG A 150 -14.38 5.99 -7.21
N THR A 151 -15.29 5.92 -8.18
CA THR A 151 -16.07 7.08 -8.65
C THR A 151 -17.02 7.61 -7.58
N THR A 152 -17.63 6.71 -6.80
CA THR A 152 -18.47 7.10 -5.67
C THR A 152 -17.62 7.77 -4.60
N ALA A 153 -16.53 7.11 -4.17
CA ALA A 153 -15.64 7.65 -3.14
C ALA A 153 -14.95 8.96 -3.55
N PHE A 154 -14.61 9.13 -4.84
CA PHE A 154 -14.05 10.37 -5.37
C PHE A 154 -14.93 11.57 -5.05
N ARG A 155 -16.25 11.44 -5.21
CA ARG A 155 -17.20 12.52 -4.93
C ARG A 155 -17.12 12.95 -3.47
N ASP A 156 -17.17 11.97 -2.56
CA ASP A 156 -17.11 12.20 -1.12
C ASP A 156 -15.77 12.83 -0.73
N MET A 157 -14.66 12.33 -1.27
CA MET A 157 -13.31 12.84 -1.01
C MET A 157 -13.11 14.27 -1.52
N VAL A 158 -13.64 14.62 -2.70
CA VAL A 158 -13.57 15.99 -3.21
C VAL A 158 -14.35 16.94 -2.32
N SER A 159 -15.52 16.53 -1.82
CA SER A 159 -16.28 17.31 -0.83
C SER A 159 -15.49 17.53 0.46
N LEU A 160 -14.76 16.52 0.95
CA LEU A 160 -13.90 16.64 2.14
C LEU A 160 -12.73 17.62 1.96
N LEU A 161 -12.23 17.79 0.74
CA LEU A 161 -11.15 18.73 0.48
C LEU A 161 -11.58 20.20 0.61
N GLY A 162 -12.88 20.48 0.77
CA GLY A 162 -13.40 21.83 1.01
C GLY A 162 -13.09 22.80 -0.12
N ILE A 163 -12.86 22.28 -1.33
CA ILE A 163 -12.53 23.06 -2.51
C ILE A 163 -13.81 23.79 -2.92
N GLN A 164 -13.95 25.05 -2.48
CA GLN A 164 -14.92 25.96 -3.07
C GLN A 164 -14.52 26.24 -4.51
N ASP A 165 -15.52 26.32 -5.40
CA ASP A 165 -15.37 26.51 -6.86
C ASP A 165 -14.19 27.41 -7.18
N THR A 166 -13.08 26.78 -7.57
CA THR A 166 -11.88 27.48 -8.04
C THR A 166 -11.95 27.44 -9.55
N PRO A 167 -12.17 28.58 -10.24
CA PRO A 167 -12.25 28.63 -11.71
C PRO A 167 -11.03 28.00 -12.40
N ASP A 168 -9.89 27.93 -11.71
CA ASP A 168 -8.64 27.34 -12.17
C ASP A 168 -8.64 25.81 -12.30
N LEU A 169 -9.66 25.12 -11.76
CA LEU A 169 -9.86 23.67 -11.92
C LEU A 169 -10.66 23.32 -13.17
N ILE A 170 -11.49 24.25 -13.66
CA ILE A 170 -12.38 24.04 -14.81
C ILE A 170 -11.65 24.35 -16.14
N ASN A 171 -10.67 25.26 -16.14
CA ASN A 171 -9.99 25.67 -17.37
C ASN A 171 -8.91 24.69 -17.87
N ASP A 172 -8.53 23.67 -17.08
CA ASP A 172 -7.42 22.75 -17.38
C ASP A 172 -7.82 21.24 -17.31
N LEU A 173 -9.11 20.92 -17.22
CA LEU A 173 -9.66 19.55 -17.33
C LEU A 173 -10.31 19.35 -18.70
#